data_AF-A0A8S9H4W7-F1
#
_entry.id   AF-A0A8S9H4W7-F1
#
_cell.length_a   1.000
_cell.length_b   1.000
_cell.length_c   1.000
_cell.angle_alpha   90.00
_cell.angle_beta   90.00
_cell.angle_gamma   90.00
#
_symmetry.space_group_name_H-M   'P 1'
#
loop_
_entity.id
_entity.type
_entity.pdbx_description
1 polymer ?
#
loop_
_entity_poly.entity_id
_entity_poly.type
_entity_poly.pdbx_seq_one_letter_code
_entity_poly.pdbx_strand_id
1 'polypeptide(L)'
;MHRRINGGSAAIFTLLLLLLLTTTTATTTLPIPGLDTFLTNQFRRDPKATNDSLGSLSSSLKRSLSSSPSLHFTSLSQPLLSLHVRFVGDSFPSSSASTLSSFITSAVTSDSFHVISPPDSSPEHNLAVSHSLNLDASLSPTSLSSRLDAALKSLISSTTSSLRSNLLSLPYSSVDEIVRQEYEKEKHGDGGVYIYLLSLGPQAKPYAYSYSHGDSSAGFTKCLGSIWTGKERYLWIDLSAGPVDYGPALSGDGVLPRGEFHPLAALHGRPKSEKALLADVASLVYNAYQVLLVPSLRIPVYFEESLVVQLIHVYGSEHKDPVGLDWEAVKGRFLEEANNGGLLLGEQKLSFKSYSVNYRECPICSFAVSRGMNSYTSRFLFDNYTLIVSEYLDSKHMHRTLTESGDELRRVAGIHEEEEFARVLPVYVFDLDINTPLLLDRYHQSVAFKDMVIAVRTRGTQSVSDYTCNGRHVFVHTGDLERPLVGSILQSMWGVSSTHLTWSPRHNSTQRWADAVWTVL
;
A
#
# COMPACT_ATOMS: atom_id res chain seq x y z
N MET A 1 -24.14 84.17 -40.96
CA MET A 1 -24.98 83.13 -40.33
C MET A 1 -24.27 81.79 -40.44
N HIS A 2 -24.16 81.09 -39.31
CA HIS A 2 -23.20 80.01 -39.01
C HIS A 2 -23.04 78.91 -40.07
N ARG A 3 -21.79 78.66 -40.48
CA ARG A 3 -21.37 77.45 -41.20
C ARG A 3 -20.60 76.55 -40.24
N ARG A 4 -21.11 75.33 -40.05
CA ARG A 4 -20.58 74.27 -39.17
C ARG A 4 -19.22 73.79 -39.66
N ILE A 5 -18.32 73.60 -38.68
CA ILE A 5 -17.02 72.94 -38.77
C ILE A 5 -17.25 71.45 -38.55
N ASN A 6 -16.80 70.58 -39.47
CA ASN A 6 -16.83 69.12 -39.28
C ASN A 6 -15.42 68.59 -38.96
N GLY A 7 -15.25 68.14 -37.73
CA GLY A 7 -14.05 67.52 -37.17
C GLY A 7 -13.89 66.06 -37.58
N GLY A 8 -13.49 65.82 -38.83
CA GLY A 8 -13.22 64.48 -39.36
C GLY A 8 -11.77 64.00 -39.20
N SER A 9 -10.77 64.89 -39.19
CA SER A 9 -9.36 64.46 -39.26
C SER A 9 -8.68 64.16 -37.92
N ALA A 10 -9.20 64.69 -36.79
CA ALA A 10 -8.58 64.46 -35.48
C ALA A 10 -8.88 63.06 -34.90
N ALA A 11 -10.02 62.46 -35.28
CA ALA A 11 -10.45 61.15 -34.80
C ALA A 11 -9.67 60.00 -35.46
N ILE A 12 -9.26 60.15 -36.72
CA ILE A 12 -8.53 59.09 -37.46
C ILE A 12 -7.09 58.98 -36.96
N PHE A 13 -6.46 60.11 -36.63
CA PHE A 13 -5.08 60.12 -36.12
C PHE A 13 -4.97 59.57 -34.69
N THR A 14 -5.98 59.83 -33.85
CA THR A 14 -6.05 59.26 -32.49
C THR A 14 -6.40 57.78 -32.50
N LEU A 15 -7.23 57.31 -33.45
CA LEU A 15 -7.51 55.88 -33.61
C LEU A 15 -6.29 55.10 -34.11
N LEU A 16 -5.48 55.67 -35.01
CA LEU A 16 -4.25 55.03 -35.50
C LEU A 16 -3.17 54.96 -34.40
N LEU A 17 -3.07 56.00 -33.56
CA LEU A 17 -2.14 56.01 -32.43
C LEU A 17 -2.59 55.02 -31.33
N LEU A 18 -3.90 54.91 -31.06
CA LEU A 18 -4.42 53.88 -30.15
C LEU A 18 -4.23 52.45 -30.70
N LEU A 19 -4.34 52.24 -32.01
CA LEU A 19 -4.09 50.92 -32.63
C LEU A 19 -2.62 50.49 -32.56
N LEU A 20 -1.67 51.44 -32.59
CA LEU A 20 -0.26 51.13 -32.36
C LEU A 20 0.03 50.84 -30.89
N LEU A 21 -0.67 51.48 -29.95
CA LEU A 21 -0.53 51.21 -28.50
C LEU A 21 -1.24 49.92 -28.02
N THR A 22 -2.15 49.33 -28.82
CA THR A 22 -2.80 48.05 -28.50
C THR A 22 -2.15 46.83 -29.17
N THR A 23 -1.02 47.01 -29.85
CA THR A 23 -0.12 45.87 -30.09
C THR A 23 0.48 45.48 -28.74
N THR A 24 -0.13 44.48 -28.12
CA THR A 24 0.48 43.74 -27.02
C THR A 24 1.90 43.41 -27.43
N THR A 25 2.87 43.87 -26.64
CA THR A 25 4.21 43.33 -26.68
C THR A 25 4.09 41.84 -26.42
N ALA A 26 4.03 41.05 -27.50
CA ALA A 26 4.41 39.66 -27.44
C ALA A 26 5.87 39.70 -26.98
N THR A 27 6.07 39.49 -25.69
CA THR A 27 7.39 39.20 -25.13
C THR A 27 7.79 37.89 -25.77
N THR A 28 8.49 37.98 -26.91
CA THR A 28 9.19 36.87 -27.53
C THR A 28 10.26 36.45 -26.53
N THR A 29 9.88 35.52 -25.67
CA THR A 29 10.80 34.85 -24.76
C THR A 29 11.82 34.12 -25.63
N LEU A 30 13.10 34.47 -25.51
CA LEU A 30 14.16 33.73 -26.16
C LEU A 30 14.07 32.28 -25.68
N PRO A 31 13.99 31.30 -26.60
CA PRO A 31 13.87 29.90 -26.22
C PRO A 31 15.07 29.51 -25.36
N ILE A 32 14.81 28.89 -24.21
CA ILE A 32 15.84 28.32 -23.34
C ILE A 32 16.12 26.93 -23.89
N PRO A 33 17.28 26.71 -24.54
CA PRO A 33 17.60 25.43 -25.16
C PRO A 33 17.59 24.33 -24.08
N GLY A 34 16.85 23.24 -24.33
CA GLY A 34 16.71 22.13 -23.39
C GLY A 34 15.43 22.18 -22.53
N LEU A 35 15.08 23.32 -21.94
CA LEU A 35 13.84 23.45 -21.15
C LEU A 35 12.62 23.44 -22.07
N ASP A 36 12.66 24.19 -23.18
CA ASP A 36 11.53 24.21 -24.12
C ASP A 36 11.38 22.87 -24.85
N THR A 37 12.49 22.17 -25.11
CA THR A 37 12.48 20.81 -25.68
C THR A 37 11.91 19.80 -24.68
N PHE A 38 12.27 19.91 -23.40
CA PHE A 38 11.70 19.11 -22.32
C PHE A 38 10.21 19.39 -22.15
N LEU A 39 9.78 20.65 -22.10
CA LEU A 39 8.38 21.04 -21.98
C LEU A 39 7.57 20.67 -23.23
N THR A 40 8.16 20.73 -24.42
CA THR A 40 7.51 20.24 -25.65
C THR A 40 7.38 18.72 -25.63
N ASN A 41 8.37 17.99 -25.11
CA ASN A 41 8.29 16.55 -24.92
C ASN A 41 7.31 16.15 -23.80
N GLN A 42 7.22 16.93 -22.72
CA GLN A 42 6.23 16.77 -21.67
C GLN A 42 4.83 17.11 -22.18
N PHE A 43 4.66 18.15 -22.98
CA PHE A 43 3.41 18.49 -23.64
C PHE A 43 2.95 17.41 -24.64
N ARG A 44 3.90 16.70 -25.25
CA ARG A 44 3.60 15.49 -26.05
C ARG A 44 3.20 14.28 -25.20
N ARG A 45 3.63 14.22 -23.93
CA ARG A 45 3.32 13.14 -22.97
C ARG A 45 2.07 13.41 -22.13
N ASP A 46 1.76 14.68 -21.88
CA ASP A 46 0.61 15.17 -21.14
C ASP A 46 -0.14 16.23 -21.98
N PRO A 47 -1.23 15.82 -22.67
CA PRO A 47 -2.04 16.75 -23.46
C PRO A 47 -2.78 17.80 -22.61
N LYS A 48 -2.84 17.64 -21.28
CA LYS A 48 -3.41 18.62 -20.34
C LYS A 48 -2.38 19.60 -19.79
N ALA A 49 -1.10 19.47 -20.13
CA ALA A 49 -0.06 20.41 -19.74
C ALA A 49 -0.29 21.85 -20.24
N THR A 50 -1.24 22.07 -21.15
CA THR A 50 -1.74 23.41 -21.53
C THR A 50 -2.52 24.11 -20.41
N ASN A 51 -3.13 23.36 -19.49
CA ASN A 51 -3.76 23.89 -18.29
C ASN A 51 -2.76 24.11 -17.14
N ASP A 52 -1.51 23.68 -17.30
CA ASP A 52 -0.49 23.91 -16.28
C ASP A 52 -0.07 25.38 -16.26
N SER A 53 -0.06 25.95 -15.06
CA SER A 53 0.46 27.28 -14.79
C SER A 53 1.95 27.45 -15.13
N LEU A 54 2.67 26.36 -15.43
CA LEU A 54 4.08 26.37 -15.79
C LEU A 54 4.34 27.15 -17.10
N GLY A 55 3.40 27.09 -18.05
CA GLY A 55 3.47 27.82 -19.32
C GLY A 55 3.43 29.33 -19.13
N SER A 56 2.68 29.82 -18.14
CA SER A 56 2.49 31.24 -17.83
C SER A 56 3.55 31.84 -16.90
N LEU A 57 4.49 31.03 -16.40
CA LEU A 57 5.60 31.52 -15.57
C LEU A 57 6.53 32.47 -16.35
N SER A 58 7.03 33.48 -15.66
CA SER A 58 8.01 34.41 -16.23
C SER A 58 9.32 33.70 -16.60
N SER A 59 10.06 34.26 -17.56
CA SER A 59 11.38 33.73 -17.96
C SER A 59 12.41 33.74 -16.81
N SER A 60 12.26 34.64 -15.83
CA SER A 60 13.09 34.66 -14.62
C SER A 60 12.78 33.49 -13.69
N LEU A 61 11.51 33.15 -13.48
CA LEU A 61 11.08 31.97 -12.72
C LEU A 61 11.50 30.68 -13.43
N LYS A 62 11.30 30.58 -14.75
CA LYS A 62 11.75 29.43 -15.55
C LYS A 62 13.27 29.22 -15.47
N ARG A 63 14.08 30.29 -15.46
CA ARG A 63 15.53 30.20 -15.21
C ARG A 63 15.88 29.81 -13.77
N SER A 64 15.12 30.30 -12.78
CA SER A 64 15.31 29.91 -11.39
C SER A 64 15.00 28.42 -11.17
N LEU A 65 13.95 27.91 -11.83
CA LEU A 65 13.56 26.50 -11.85
C LEU A 65 14.63 25.62 -12.52
N SER A 66 15.27 26.11 -13.59
CA SER A 66 16.33 25.36 -14.29
C SER A 66 17.69 25.42 -13.58
N SER A 67 17.89 26.32 -12.61
CA SER A 67 19.18 26.54 -11.92
C SER A 67 19.20 26.09 -10.46
N SER A 68 18.05 25.69 -9.90
CA SER A 68 17.95 25.19 -8.52
C SER A 68 17.78 23.67 -8.53
N PRO A 69 18.72 22.88 -7.98
CA PRO A 69 18.59 21.43 -7.89
C PRO A 69 17.56 20.98 -6.83
N SER A 70 17.11 21.88 -5.96
CA SER A 70 16.12 21.63 -4.91
C SER A 70 15.00 22.65 -4.97
N LEU A 71 13.95 22.33 -5.72
CA LEU A 71 12.70 23.08 -5.67
C LEU A 71 11.91 22.66 -4.43
N HIS A 72 12.08 23.40 -3.34
CA HIS A 72 11.10 23.39 -2.26
C HIS A 72 9.84 24.08 -2.76
N PHE A 73 8.95 23.32 -3.39
CA PHE A 73 7.59 23.77 -3.67
C PHE A 73 6.83 23.89 -2.34
N THR A 74 7.00 25.00 -1.63
CA THR A 74 6.31 25.25 -0.35
C THR A 74 4.80 25.52 -0.50
N SER A 75 4.23 25.35 -1.71
CA SER A 75 2.84 25.74 -2.00
C SER A 75 2.06 24.76 -2.88
N LEU A 76 2.48 23.50 -3.02
CA LEU A 76 1.52 22.49 -3.47
C LEU A 76 0.52 22.27 -2.34
N SER A 77 -0.77 22.31 -2.68
CA SER A 77 -1.89 22.16 -1.74
C SER A 77 -1.63 21.00 -0.77
N GLN A 78 -1.60 21.29 0.53
CA GLN A 78 -1.48 20.24 1.54
C GLN A 78 -2.83 19.53 1.63
N PRO A 79 -3.00 18.28 1.15
CA PRO A 79 -4.22 17.54 1.41
C PRO A 79 -4.46 17.48 2.92
N LEU A 80 -5.66 17.93 3.31
CA LEU A 80 -6.17 17.75 4.65
C LEU A 80 -6.71 16.32 4.76
N LEU A 81 -6.02 15.49 5.52
CA LEU A 81 -6.38 14.09 5.74
C LEU A 81 -7.20 13.99 7.02
N SER A 82 -8.49 13.69 6.87
CA SER A 82 -9.41 13.53 8.00
C SER A 82 -9.32 12.12 8.59
N LEU A 83 -9.04 12.05 9.88
CA LEU A 83 -9.02 10.83 10.68
C LEU A 83 -10.05 10.95 11.80
N HIS A 84 -11.04 10.08 11.81
CA HIS A 84 -12.08 10.03 12.82
C HIS A 84 -11.79 8.87 13.77
N VAL A 85 -11.62 9.13 15.06
CA VAL A 85 -11.41 8.11 16.08
C VAL A 85 -12.62 8.05 17.00
N ARG A 86 -13.24 6.87 17.04
CA ARG A 86 -14.46 6.60 17.80
C ARG A 86 -14.17 5.66 18.96
N PHE A 87 -14.33 6.17 20.18
CA PHE A 87 -14.17 5.37 21.40
C PHE A 87 -15.48 4.66 21.71
N VAL A 88 -15.45 3.32 21.71
CA VAL A 88 -16.63 2.48 21.93
C VAL A 88 -16.50 1.70 23.24
N GLY A 89 -17.36 2.03 24.20
CA GLY A 89 -17.42 1.36 25.51
C GLY A 89 -17.31 2.32 26.68
N ASP A 90 -17.73 1.87 27.85
CA ASP A 90 -17.83 2.71 29.07
C ASP A 90 -16.49 2.82 29.82
N SER A 91 -15.45 2.16 29.32
CA SER A 91 -14.09 2.18 29.90
C SER A 91 -13.32 3.47 29.60
N PHE A 92 -13.78 4.26 28.62
CA PHE A 92 -13.15 5.51 28.22
C PHE A 92 -13.81 6.72 28.90
N PRO A 93 -13.06 7.53 29.68
CA PRO A 93 -13.59 8.77 30.21
C PRO A 93 -13.84 9.83 29.13
N SER A 94 -14.63 10.85 29.46
CA SER A 94 -14.91 11.96 28.55
C SER A 94 -13.67 12.76 28.13
N SER A 95 -12.58 12.71 28.92
CA SER A 95 -11.27 13.31 28.62
C SER A 95 -10.42 12.52 27.62
N SER A 96 -10.81 11.30 27.26
CA SER A 96 -10.02 10.44 26.37
C SER A 96 -9.81 11.05 24.99
N ALA A 97 -10.86 11.65 24.41
CA ALA A 97 -10.80 12.27 23.10
C ALA A 97 -9.78 13.43 23.03
N SER A 98 -9.87 14.38 23.98
CA SER A 98 -8.96 15.54 23.99
C SER A 98 -7.51 15.14 24.31
N THR A 99 -7.31 14.17 25.19
CA THR A 99 -5.98 13.66 25.55
C THR A 99 -5.34 12.91 24.38
N LEU A 100 -6.10 12.06 23.68
CA LEU A 100 -5.64 11.37 22.47
C LEU A 100 -5.22 12.39 21.40
N SER A 101 -6.06 13.40 21.14
CA SER A 101 -5.74 14.44 20.17
C SER A 101 -4.46 15.18 20.54
N SER A 102 -4.26 15.53 21.80
CA SER A 102 -3.02 16.15 22.26
C SER A 102 -1.79 15.27 22.02
N PHE A 103 -1.88 13.96 22.26
CA PHE A 103 -0.77 13.04 22.04
C PHE A 103 -0.45 12.87 20.55
N ILE A 104 -1.46 12.66 19.70
CA ILE A 104 -1.27 12.48 18.27
C ILE A 104 -0.71 13.76 17.63
N THR A 105 -1.28 14.93 17.94
CA THR A 105 -0.77 16.20 17.42
C THR A 105 0.68 16.45 17.85
N SER A 106 1.08 16.00 19.05
CA SER A 106 2.47 16.09 19.49
C SER A 106 3.41 15.07 18.81
N ALA A 107 2.87 13.95 18.33
CA ALA A 107 3.62 12.88 17.69
C ALA A 107 3.85 13.10 16.18
N VAL A 108 2.96 13.83 15.52
CA VAL A 108 3.12 14.23 14.11
C VAL A 108 4.32 15.17 13.98
N THR A 109 5.46 14.64 13.52
CA THR A 109 6.72 15.41 13.40
C THR A 109 7.13 15.75 11.96
N SER A 110 6.44 15.21 10.98
CA SER A 110 6.70 15.42 9.55
C SER A 110 5.37 15.55 8.85
N ASP A 111 5.29 16.58 8.01
CA ASP A 111 4.17 16.78 7.09
C ASP A 111 4.51 16.21 5.70
N SER A 112 5.68 15.60 5.50
CA SER A 112 6.10 15.12 4.17
C SER A 112 5.74 13.66 3.92
N PHE A 113 5.32 13.35 2.70
CA PHE A 113 5.24 11.96 2.24
C PHE A 113 6.64 11.41 2.01
N HIS A 114 6.90 10.19 2.47
CA HIS A 114 8.22 9.58 2.39
C HIS A 114 8.35 8.56 1.25
N VAL A 115 9.58 8.36 0.78
CA VAL A 115 9.93 7.34 -0.23
C VAL A 115 11.03 6.45 0.30
N ILE A 116 10.83 5.13 0.24
CA ILE A 116 11.79 4.13 0.71
C ILE A 116 13.00 4.05 -0.22
N SER A 117 12.76 3.95 -1.52
CA SER A 117 13.82 3.91 -2.54
C SER A 117 13.72 5.18 -3.41
N PRO A 118 14.48 6.24 -3.08
CA PRO A 118 14.39 7.49 -3.81
C PRO A 118 14.91 7.30 -5.25
N PRO A 119 14.49 8.15 -6.20
CA PRO A 119 14.98 8.08 -7.57
C PRO A 119 16.49 8.37 -7.60
N ASP A 120 17.23 7.76 -8.52
CA ASP A 120 18.70 7.91 -8.64
C ASP A 120 19.18 9.37 -8.77
N SER A 121 18.27 10.27 -9.14
CA SER A 121 18.48 11.71 -9.27
C SER A 121 18.39 12.52 -7.97
N SER A 122 17.89 11.95 -6.87
CA SER A 122 17.78 12.64 -5.57
C SER A 122 18.07 11.68 -4.41
N PRO A 123 18.95 12.04 -3.46
CA PRO A 123 19.15 11.26 -2.24
C PRO A 123 18.05 11.49 -1.19
N GLU A 124 17.09 12.38 -1.44
CA GLU A 124 16.07 12.74 -0.45
C GLU A 124 14.91 11.73 -0.44
N HIS A 125 14.61 11.23 0.75
CA HIS A 125 13.52 10.28 1.00
C HIS A 125 12.15 10.96 1.23
N ASN A 126 11.97 12.18 0.73
CA ASN A 126 10.77 12.99 0.92
C ASN A 126 10.22 13.43 -0.45
N LEU A 127 8.91 13.41 -0.61
CA LEU A 127 8.23 14.02 -1.75
C LEU A 127 8.05 15.53 -1.52
N ALA A 128 7.92 16.27 -2.61
CA ALA A 128 7.62 17.71 -2.58
C ALA A 128 6.19 18.02 -2.08
N VAL A 129 5.32 17.01 -1.97
CA VAL A 129 3.96 17.13 -1.45
C VAL A 129 3.99 16.89 0.06
N SER A 130 3.24 17.71 0.79
CA SER A 130 3.05 17.56 2.23
C SER A 130 1.58 17.32 2.58
N HIS A 131 1.29 16.63 3.67
CA HIS A 131 -0.04 16.37 4.21
C HIS A 131 -0.27 17.13 5.52
N SER A 132 -1.53 17.28 5.91
CA SER A 132 -1.91 17.75 7.25
C SER A 132 -2.96 16.82 7.84
N LEU A 133 -2.87 16.55 9.15
CA LEU A 133 -3.81 15.67 9.85
C LEU A 133 -4.94 16.49 10.49
N ASN A 134 -6.18 16.22 10.08
CA ASN A 134 -7.38 16.67 10.80
C ASN A 134 -7.91 15.50 11.64
N LEU A 135 -7.71 15.56 12.95
CA LEU A 135 -8.13 14.50 13.86
C LEU A 135 -9.44 14.89 14.57
N ASP A 136 -10.48 14.10 14.34
CA ASP A 136 -11.76 14.18 15.06
C ASP A 136 -11.90 12.97 15.99
N ALA A 137 -11.72 13.17 17.29
CA ALA A 137 -11.87 12.12 18.28
C ALA A 137 -13.18 12.33 19.07
N SER A 138 -14.02 11.31 19.15
CA SER A 138 -15.27 11.38 19.92
C SER A 138 -15.63 10.05 20.59
N LEU A 139 -16.49 10.13 21.62
CA LEU A 139 -17.11 8.95 22.19
C LEU A 139 -18.31 8.54 21.35
N SER A 140 -18.46 7.24 21.12
CA SER A 140 -19.61 6.66 20.41
C SER A 140 -20.83 6.52 21.32
N PRO A 141 -22.05 6.44 20.74
CA PRO A 141 -23.27 6.20 21.50
C PRO A 141 -23.24 4.88 22.28
N THR A 142 -23.81 4.87 23.49
CA THR A 142 -23.95 3.66 24.34
C THR A 142 -24.82 2.56 23.71
N SER A 143 -25.64 2.90 22.70
CA SER A 143 -26.39 1.94 21.90
C SER A 143 -25.49 1.08 20.99
N LEU A 144 -24.31 1.57 20.62
CA LEU A 144 -23.34 0.80 19.84
C LEU A 144 -22.62 -0.21 20.73
N SER A 145 -22.11 0.24 21.89
CA SER A 145 -21.39 -0.63 22.84
C SER A 145 -22.28 -1.77 23.35
N SER A 146 -23.54 -1.49 23.69
CA SER A 146 -24.50 -2.51 24.14
C SER A 146 -24.84 -3.55 23.06
N ARG A 147 -25.00 -3.13 21.79
CA ARG A 147 -25.21 -4.06 20.67
C ARG A 147 -24.00 -4.97 20.44
N LEU A 148 -22.79 -4.39 20.46
CA LEU A 148 -21.56 -5.14 20.27
C LEU A 148 -21.30 -6.12 21.41
N ASP A 149 -21.50 -5.70 22.67
CA ASP A 149 -21.33 -6.56 23.84
C ASP A 149 -22.33 -7.73 23.84
N ALA A 150 -23.60 -7.47 23.47
CA ALA A 150 -24.60 -8.53 23.33
C ALA A 150 -24.24 -9.55 22.23
N ALA A 151 -23.78 -9.07 21.07
CA ALA A 151 -23.34 -9.92 19.97
C ALA A 151 -22.12 -10.77 20.38
N LEU A 152 -21.13 -10.15 21.03
CA LEU A 152 -19.92 -10.82 21.49
C LEU A 152 -20.22 -11.90 22.54
N LYS A 153 -21.07 -11.61 23.53
CA LYS A 153 -21.50 -12.59 24.55
C LYS A 153 -22.23 -13.77 23.92
N SER A 154 -23.10 -13.52 22.94
CA SER A 154 -23.78 -14.57 22.18
C SER A 154 -22.79 -15.48 21.45
N LEU A 155 -21.79 -14.89 20.77
CA LEU A 155 -20.73 -15.62 20.06
C LEU A 155 -19.86 -16.45 21.01
N ILE A 156 -19.45 -15.88 22.14
CA ILE A 156 -18.65 -16.59 23.16
C ILE A 156 -19.43 -17.76 23.75
N SER A 157 -20.74 -17.62 23.96
CA SER A 157 -21.58 -18.68 24.51
C SER A 157 -21.85 -19.83 23.54
N SER A 158 -21.92 -19.52 22.24
CA SER A 158 -22.19 -20.49 21.17
C SER A 158 -20.92 -21.18 20.65
N THR A 159 -19.76 -20.54 20.77
CA THR A 159 -18.49 -21.08 20.29
C THR A 159 -17.94 -22.11 21.27
N THR A 160 -17.67 -23.32 20.77
CA THR A 160 -17.04 -24.38 21.57
C THR A 160 -15.56 -24.10 21.78
N SER A 161 -15.07 -24.34 22.99
CA SER A 161 -13.65 -24.15 23.30
C SER A 161 -12.81 -25.26 22.67
N SER A 162 -11.75 -24.90 21.96
CA SER A 162 -10.80 -25.87 21.42
C SER A 162 -9.90 -26.40 22.53
N LEU A 163 -9.62 -27.70 22.51
CA LEU A 163 -8.62 -28.32 23.41
C LEU A 163 -7.18 -27.87 23.09
N ARG A 164 -6.95 -27.29 21.90
CA ARG A 164 -5.60 -27.00 21.37
C ARG A 164 -5.24 -25.51 21.36
N SER A 165 -6.13 -24.63 21.81
CA SER A 165 -5.86 -23.19 21.91
C SER A 165 -6.51 -22.61 23.16
N ASN A 166 -5.78 -21.76 23.87
CA ASN A 166 -6.30 -21.05 25.05
C ASN A 166 -7.28 -19.93 24.66
N LEU A 167 -7.25 -19.47 23.40
CA LEU A 167 -8.15 -18.47 22.84
C LEU A 167 -9.31 -19.13 22.09
N LEU A 168 -10.51 -18.57 22.27
CA LEU A 168 -11.67 -18.83 21.40
C LEU A 168 -11.49 -18.11 20.06
N SER A 169 -11.68 -18.85 18.97
CA SER A 169 -11.69 -18.31 17.61
C SER A 169 -13.09 -17.83 17.25
N LEU A 170 -13.30 -16.52 17.18
CA LEU A 170 -14.58 -15.91 16.81
C LEU A 170 -14.56 -15.40 15.37
N PRO A 171 -15.67 -15.50 14.61
CA PRO A 171 -15.75 -14.88 13.29
C PRO A 171 -15.79 -13.35 13.42
N TYR A 172 -14.97 -12.63 12.64
CA TYR A 172 -14.97 -11.16 12.63
C TYR A 172 -16.26 -10.55 12.07
N SER A 173 -16.94 -11.27 11.17
CA SER A 173 -18.05 -10.76 10.36
C SER A 173 -19.23 -10.22 11.19
N SER A 174 -19.53 -10.83 12.33
CA SER A 174 -20.62 -10.40 13.20
C SER A 174 -20.36 -9.05 13.87
N VAL A 175 -19.10 -8.77 14.23
CA VAL A 175 -18.69 -7.47 14.79
C VAL A 175 -18.59 -6.44 13.68
N ASP A 176 -17.97 -6.84 12.56
CA ASP A 176 -17.80 -5.98 11.40
C ASP A 176 -19.13 -5.49 10.83
N GLU A 177 -20.16 -6.34 10.75
CA GLU A 177 -21.47 -5.92 10.27
C GLU A 177 -22.09 -4.80 11.11
N ILE A 178 -21.93 -4.85 12.44
CA ILE A 178 -22.44 -3.83 13.36
C ILE A 178 -21.66 -2.52 13.20
N VAL A 179 -20.33 -2.60 13.15
CA VAL A 179 -19.46 -1.42 12.97
C VAL A 179 -19.69 -0.78 11.60
N ARG A 180 -19.82 -1.58 10.55
CA ARG A 180 -20.14 -1.13 9.19
C ARG A 180 -21.44 -0.35 9.16
N GLN A 181 -22.50 -0.85 9.78
CA GLN A 181 -23.79 -0.14 9.86
C GLN A 181 -23.67 1.21 10.57
N GLU A 182 -22.76 1.34 11.53
CA GLU A 182 -22.53 2.62 12.20
C GLU A 182 -21.73 3.58 11.32
N TYR A 183 -20.66 3.09 10.69
CA TYR A 183 -19.88 3.84 9.72
C TYR A 183 -20.73 4.38 8.57
N GLU A 184 -21.66 3.58 8.03
CA GLU A 184 -22.60 4.01 6.98
C GLU A 184 -23.50 5.18 7.40
N LYS A 185 -23.80 5.33 8.69
CA LYS A 185 -24.58 6.47 9.21
C LYS A 185 -23.72 7.71 9.42
N GLU A 186 -22.45 7.49 9.78
CA GLU A 186 -21.52 8.57 10.10
C GLU A 186 -20.74 9.09 8.90
N LYS A 187 -20.71 8.38 7.76
CA LYS A 187 -19.97 8.84 6.58
C LYS A 187 -20.68 10.06 5.97
N HIS A 188 -20.03 11.22 6.02
CA HIS A 188 -20.59 12.47 5.49
C HIS A 188 -20.00 12.86 4.12
N GLY A 189 -19.40 11.90 3.40
CA GLY A 189 -18.77 12.15 2.10
C GLY A 189 -17.48 12.98 2.18
N ASP A 190 -16.92 13.12 3.38
CA ASP A 190 -15.65 13.80 3.68
C ASP A 190 -14.41 13.02 3.20
N GLY A 191 -14.59 11.75 2.83
CA GLY A 191 -13.50 10.86 2.45
C GLY A 191 -12.56 10.52 3.62
N GLY A 192 -12.97 10.78 4.86
CA GLY A 192 -12.18 10.50 6.06
C GLY A 192 -12.04 9.00 6.34
N VAL A 193 -11.03 8.64 7.12
CA VAL A 193 -10.85 7.27 7.62
C VAL A 193 -11.36 7.17 9.05
N TYR A 194 -12.15 6.14 9.35
CA TYR A 194 -12.77 5.93 10.66
C TYR A 194 -12.11 4.77 11.41
N ILE A 195 -11.63 5.03 12.62
CA ILE A 195 -11.03 4.03 13.51
C ILE A 195 -11.94 3.86 14.72
N TYR A 196 -12.51 2.66 14.88
CA TYR A 196 -13.32 2.31 16.04
C TYR A 196 -12.47 1.55 17.06
N LEU A 197 -12.29 2.13 18.24
CA LEU A 197 -11.58 1.52 19.36
C LEU A 197 -12.59 0.86 20.29
N LEU A 198 -12.65 -0.47 20.28
CA LEU A 198 -13.62 -1.24 21.05
C LEU A 198 -13.02 -1.63 22.40
N SER A 199 -13.74 -1.31 23.48
CA SER A 199 -13.42 -1.75 24.83
C SER A 199 -14.71 -2.10 25.56
N LEU A 200 -15.17 -3.35 25.38
CA LEU A 200 -16.47 -3.83 25.84
C LEU A 200 -16.42 -4.42 27.27
N GLY A 201 -15.33 -4.22 27.99
CA GLY A 201 -15.13 -4.74 29.33
C GLY A 201 -14.72 -6.22 29.37
N PRO A 202 -14.56 -6.79 30.58
CA PRO A 202 -14.07 -8.16 30.75
C PRO A 202 -15.10 -9.19 30.29
N GLN A 203 -14.64 -10.14 29.47
CA GLN A 203 -15.45 -11.25 28.97
C GLN A 203 -15.17 -12.55 29.73
N ALA A 204 -16.10 -13.51 29.68
CA ALA A 204 -16.02 -14.75 30.45
C ALA A 204 -14.87 -15.68 30.02
N LYS A 205 -14.44 -15.60 28.76
CA LYS A 205 -13.36 -16.39 28.16
C LYS A 205 -12.51 -15.50 27.25
N PRO A 206 -11.18 -15.71 27.19
CA PRO A 206 -10.33 -14.98 26.27
C PRO A 206 -10.61 -15.41 24.82
N TYR A 207 -10.61 -14.45 23.91
CA TYR A 207 -11.04 -14.66 22.53
C TYR A 207 -10.17 -13.84 21.57
N ALA A 208 -10.15 -14.24 20.30
CA ALA A 208 -9.56 -13.50 19.19
C ALA A 208 -10.30 -13.81 17.90
N TYR A 209 -10.18 -12.95 16.89
CA TYR A 209 -10.93 -13.06 15.65
C TYR A 209 -10.19 -13.88 14.60
N SER A 210 -10.92 -14.74 13.89
CA SER A 210 -10.43 -15.47 12.72
C SER A 210 -10.88 -14.77 11.44
N TYR A 211 -9.94 -14.49 10.55
CA TYR A 211 -10.17 -13.80 9.26
C TYR A 211 -10.53 -14.73 8.11
N SER A 212 -10.37 -16.04 8.28
CA SER A 212 -10.61 -17.04 7.24
C SER A 212 -11.59 -18.10 7.68
N HIS A 213 -12.38 -18.65 6.74
CA HIS A 213 -13.33 -19.74 6.99
C HIS A 213 -12.64 -21.09 7.19
N GLY A 214 -13.13 -21.91 8.12
CA GLY A 214 -12.61 -23.26 8.45
C GLY A 214 -11.76 -23.33 9.73
N ASP A 215 -11.34 -24.54 10.11
CA ASP A 215 -10.53 -24.77 11.31
C ASP A 215 -9.03 -24.81 11.02
N SER A 216 -8.22 -24.47 12.03
CA SER A 216 -6.76 -24.70 11.96
C SER A 216 -6.44 -26.19 11.99
N SER A 217 -5.56 -26.64 11.10
CA SER A 217 -5.07 -28.02 11.05
C SER A 217 -3.55 -28.09 11.29
N ALA A 218 -2.98 -29.29 11.34
CA ALA A 218 -1.54 -29.46 11.53
C ALA A 218 -0.71 -28.94 10.33
N GLY A 219 -1.29 -28.91 9.13
CA GLY A 219 -0.68 -28.35 7.92
C GLY A 219 -1.23 -26.97 7.56
N PHE A 220 -2.07 -26.37 8.41
CA PHE A 220 -2.65 -25.05 8.17
C PHE A 220 -2.88 -24.29 9.48
N THR A 221 -1.99 -23.35 9.76
CA THR A 221 -2.08 -22.51 10.95
C THR A 221 -2.83 -21.23 10.63
N LYS A 222 -3.96 -20.99 11.33
CA LYS A 222 -4.67 -19.72 11.25
C LYS A 222 -4.20 -18.76 12.32
N CYS A 223 -3.85 -17.57 11.85
CA CYS A 223 -3.50 -16.44 12.67
C CYS A 223 -4.77 -15.73 13.12
N LEU A 224 -4.95 -15.60 14.45
CA LEU A 224 -6.10 -14.97 15.08
C LEU A 224 -5.70 -13.57 15.54
N GLY A 225 -6.44 -12.52 15.18
CA GLY A 225 -6.06 -11.15 15.55
C GLY A 225 -7.16 -10.40 16.31
N SER A 226 -6.86 -9.14 16.60
CA SER A 226 -7.73 -8.20 17.33
C SER A 226 -8.22 -7.04 16.46
N ILE A 227 -7.76 -6.95 15.21
CA ILE A 227 -8.00 -5.81 14.31
C ILE A 227 -8.66 -6.26 13.03
N TRP A 228 -9.51 -5.44 12.45
CA TRP A 228 -10.08 -5.69 11.13
C TRP A 228 -10.16 -4.39 10.34
N THR A 229 -9.85 -4.47 9.05
CA THR A 229 -10.01 -3.36 8.10
C THR A 229 -11.16 -3.70 7.16
N GLY A 230 -12.15 -2.82 7.11
CA GLY A 230 -13.28 -2.96 6.20
C GLY A 230 -12.89 -2.76 4.73
N LYS A 231 -13.80 -3.08 3.81
CA LYS A 231 -13.62 -2.76 2.36
C LYS A 231 -13.64 -1.25 2.12
N GLU A 232 -14.35 -0.49 2.96
CA GLU A 232 -14.40 0.97 2.90
C GLU A 232 -13.37 1.62 3.84
N ARG A 233 -13.40 2.95 3.96
CA ARG A 233 -12.43 3.73 4.76
C ARG A 233 -12.71 3.65 6.27
N TYR A 234 -12.87 2.45 6.80
CA TYR A 234 -12.98 2.22 8.24
C TYR A 234 -12.26 0.95 8.69
N LEU A 235 -11.89 0.94 9.96
CA LEU A 235 -11.32 -0.22 10.64
C LEU A 235 -11.77 -0.21 12.09
N TRP A 236 -11.71 -1.37 12.73
CA TRP A 236 -11.95 -1.49 14.16
C TRP A 236 -10.87 -2.30 14.85
N ILE A 237 -10.64 -1.96 16.11
CA ILE A 237 -9.60 -2.51 16.96
C ILE A 237 -10.25 -2.92 18.27
N ASP A 238 -10.28 -4.20 18.57
CA ASP A 238 -10.78 -4.72 19.84
C ASP A 238 -9.66 -4.80 20.88
N LEU A 239 -9.69 -3.88 21.84
CA LEU A 239 -8.72 -3.79 22.94
C LEU A 239 -8.91 -4.86 24.02
N SER A 240 -10.05 -5.58 24.00
CA SER A 240 -10.36 -6.69 24.89
C SER A 240 -10.01 -8.06 24.29
N ALA A 241 -9.77 -8.15 22.98
CA ALA A 241 -9.36 -9.39 22.32
C ALA A 241 -7.87 -9.71 22.58
N GLY A 242 -7.55 -11.00 22.71
CA GLY A 242 -6.19 -11.51 22.95
C GLY A 242 -5.96 -12.05 24.36
N PRO A 243 -4.69 -12.22 24.78
CA PRO A 243 -3.47 -11.83 24.07
C PRO A 243 -3.16 -12.77 22.91
N VAL A 244 -2.92 -12.19 21.73
CA VAL A 244 -2.44 -12.88 20.53
C VAL A 244 -0.90 -12.83 20.50
N ASP A 245 -0.27 -13.82 19.87
CA ASP A 245 1.18 -13.84 19.69
C ASP A 245 1.56 -14.06 18.24
N TYR A 246 2.56 -13.28 17.78
CA TYR A 246 3.01 -13.22 16.40
C TYR A 246 4.51 -13.05 16.33
N GLY A 247 5.10 -13.45 15.19
CA GLY A 247 6.46 -13.08 14.83
C GLY A 247 7.41 -14.26 14.76
N PRO A 248 8.71 -14.00 14.55
CA PRO A 248 9.69 -15.04 14.32
C PRO A 248 9.86 -15.95 15.54
N ALA A 249 9.95 -17.27 15.30
CA ALA A 249 9.99 -18.27 16.36
C ALA A 249 11.29 -18.26 17.18
N LEU A 250 12.40 -17.84 16.56
CA LEU A 250 13.75 -18.04 17.08
C LEU A 250 14.62 -16.78 17.04
N SER A 251 14.60 -16.07 15.91
CA SER A 251 15.45 -14.90 15.68
C SER A 251 14.83 -14.02 14.61
N GLY A 252 14.83 -12.73 14.85
CA GLY A 252 14.31 -11.72 13.94
C GLY A 252 13.63 -10.60 14.71
N ASP A 253 13.46 -9.46 14.05
CA ASP A 253 12.66 -8.35 14.55
C ASP A 253 11.18 -8.62 14.23
N GLY A 254 10.25 -8.03 14.98
CA GLY A 254 8.81 -8.25 14.72
C GLY A 254 8.12 -9.29 15.58
N VAL A 255 8.75 -9.73 16.69
CA VAL A 255 8.05 -10.55 17.68
C VAL A 255 7.04 -9.68 18.41
N LEU A 256 5.78 -10.10 18.36
CA LEU A 256 4.71 -9.67 19.22
C LEU A 256 4.60 -10.68 20.38
N PRO A 257 5.34 -10.49 21.48
CA PRO A 257 5.27 -11.40 22.60
C PRO A 257 3.89 -11.32 23.25
N ARG A 258 3.47 -12.43 23.85
CA ARG A 258 2.19 -12.51 24.57
C ARG A 258 2.13 -11.42 25.63
N GLY A 259 1.25 -10.45 25.40
CA GLY A 259 0.93 -9.43 26.39
C GLY A 259 1.98 -8.32 26.59
N GLU A 260 2.83 -8.02 25.59
CA GLU A 260 3.69 -6.82 25.68
C GLU A 260 3.43 -5.78 24.58
N PHE A 261 2.72 -6.14 23.51
CA PHE A 261 2.45 -5.22 22.40
C PHE A 261 1.00 -5.29 21.93
N HIS A 262 0.15 -4.60 22.66
CA HIS A 262 -1.12 -3.98 22.26
C HIS A 262 -1.57 -3.20 23.50
N PRO A 263 -2.30 -2.08 23.38
CA PRO A 263 -3.05 -1.51 24.50
C PRO A 263 -4.14 -2.50 24.92
N LEU A 264 -3.76 -3.60 25.56
CA LEU A 264 -4.70 -4.51 26.18
C LEU A 264 -5.21 -3.78 27.40
N ALA A 265 -6.44 -3.28 27.31
CA ALA A 265 -7.18 -2.85 28.48
C ALA A 265 -7.15 -3.92 29.60
N ALA A 266 -6.99 -5.20 29.21
CA ALA A 266 -6.78 -6.33 30.10
C ALA A 266 -5.45 -6.32 30.90
N LEU A 267 -4.35 -5.77 30.36
CA LEU A 267 -3.07 -5.64 31.07
C LEU A 267 -3.02 -4.40 31.98
N HIS A 268 -3.81 -3.37 31.67
CA HIS A 268 -3.95 -2.19 32.54
C HIS A 268 -4.88 -2.42 33.75
N GLY A 269 -5.11 -3.69 34.14
CA GLY A 269 -5.92 -4.08 35.28
C GLY A 269 -5.44 -3.50 36.62
N ARG A 270 -5.97 -2.31 36.96
CA ARG A 270 -5.93 -1.58 38.26
C ARG A 270 -4.54 -1.18 38.82
N PRO A 271 -4.43 0.00 39.44
CA PRO A 271 -4.59 1.33 38.87
C PRO A 271 -3.23 1.82 38.35
N LYS A 272 -2.99 1.86 37.03
CA LYS A 272 -1.90 2.70 36.49
C LYS A 272 -2.39 3.45 35.25
N SER A 273 -1.96 4.71 35.21
CA SER A 273 -2.49 5.87 34.49
C SER A 273 -3.28 5.60 33.21
N GLU A 274 -4.52 6.09 33.17
CA GLU A 274 -5.31 6.35 31.96
C GLU A 274 -4.46 6.96 30.83
N LYS A 275 -3.55 7.88 31.20
CA LYS A 275 -2.59 8.50 30.26
C LYS A 275 -1.66 7.51 29.56
N ALA A 276 -1.27 6.41 30.22
CA ALA A 276 -0.42 5.39 29.61
C ALA A 276 -1.20 4.59 28.56
N LEU A 277 -2.41 4.12 28.91
CA LEU A 277 -3.30 3.47 27.94
C LEU A 277 -3.56 4.37 26.73
N LEU A 278 -3.87 5.65 26.97
CA LEU A 278 -4.10 6.61 25.89
C LEU A 278 -2.83 6.92 25.07
N ALA A 279 -1.64 6.85 25.66
CA ALA A 279 -0.39 6.98 24.92
C ALA A 279 -0.15 5.79 24.00
N ASP A 280 -0.41 4.57 24.48
CA ASP A 280 -0.30 3.34 23.67
C ASP A 280 -1.33 3.33 22.54
N VAL A 281 -2.57 3.72 22.83
CA VAL A 281 -3.62 3.89 21.81
C VAL A 281 -3.25 5.00 20.82
N ALA A 282 -2.68 6.12 21.27
CA ALA A 282 -2.21 7.18 20.38
C ALA A 282 -1.11 6.67 19.44
N SER A 283 -0.18 5.85 19.95
CA SER A 283 0.84 5.21 19.11
C SER A 283 0.21 4.30 18.06
N LEU A 284 -0.78 3.48 18.43
CA LEU A 284 -1.48 2.59 17.52
C LEU A 284 -2.23 3.35 16.41
N VAL A 285 -2.95 4.41 16.79
CA VAL A 285 -3.68 5.28 15.85
C VAL A 285 -2.71 6.04 14.94
N TYR A 286 -1.60 6.54 15.49
CA TYR A 286 -0.56 7.21 14.70
C TYR A 286 0.09 6.26 13.69
N ASN A 287 0.38 5.01 14.09
CA ASN A 287 0.91 4.00 13.18
C ASN A 287 -0.13 3.66 12.08
N ALA A 288 -1.41 3.51 12.45
CA ALA A 288 -2.49 3.32 11.48
C ALA A 288 -2.55 4.48 10.48
N TYR A 289 -2.38 5.72 10.95
CA TYR A 289 -2.32 6.91 10.10
C TYR A 289 -1.14 6.85 9.11
N GLN A 290 0.06 6.49 9.58
CA GLN A 290 1.24 6.34 8.74
C GLN A 290 1.14 5.19 7.73
N VAL A 291 0.41 4.11 8.03
CA VAL A 291 0.28 2.96 7.12
C VAL A 291 -0.87 3.15 6.13
N LEU A 292 -2.00 3.72 6.56
CA LEU A 292 -3.24 3.74 5.77
C LEU A 292 -3.47 5.06 5.03
N LEU A 293 -3.11 6.21 5.63
CA LEU A 293 -3.37 7.53 5.04
C LEU A 293 -2.11 8.16 4.45
N VAL A 294 -0.95 7.94 5.08
CA VAL A 294 0.34 8.49 4.63
C VAL A 294 1.38 7.37 4.46
N PRO A 295 1.09 6.33 3.66
CA PRO A 295 2.06 5.27 3.41
C PRO A 295 3.33 5.85 2.77
N SER A 296 4.47 5.33 3.18
CA SER A 296 5.71 5.59 2.44
C SER A 296 5.58 4.97 1.04
N LEU A 297 6.06 5.64 0.00
CA LEU A 297 6.11 5.02 -1.32
C LEU A 297 7.32 4.10 -1.41
N ARG A 298 7.15 2.89 -1.95
CA ARG A 298 8.28 1.99 -2.20
C ARG A 298 9.10 2.45 -3.39
N ILE A 299 8.42 2.78 -4.48
CA ILE A 299 9.01 3.14 -5.77
C ILE A 299 8.36 4.46 -6.21
N PRO A 300 9.13 5.49 -6.59
CA PRO A 300 8.56 6.71 -7.13
C PRO A 300 7.90 6.41 -8.48
N VAL A 301 6.61 6.67 -8.55
CA VAL A 301 5.80 6.48 -9.76
C VAL A 301 5.37 7.83 -10.29
N TYR A 302 5.55 8.03 -11.59
CA TYR A 302 5.05 9.20 -12.30
C TYR A 302 3.66 8.93 -12.86
N PHE A 303 2.86 9.99 -12.99
CA PHE A 303 1.57 9.90 -13.65
C PHE A 303 1.75 9.59 -15.13
N GLU A 304 1.01 8.60 -15.62
CA GLU A 304 1.00 8.15 -17.01
C GLU A 304 -0.45 7.90 -17.41
N GLU A 305 -0.87 8.35 -18.60
CA GLU A 305 -2.27 8.24 -19.05
C GLU A 305 -2.63 6.79 -19.43
N SER A 306 -1.73 6.05 -20.07
CA SER A 306 -1.94 4.67 -20.49
C SER A 306 -1.07 3.71 -19.70
N LEU A 307 -1.70 2.79 -18.98
CA LEU A 307 -1.07 1.77 -18.15
C LEU A 307 -1.35 0.38 -18.75
N VAL A 308 -0.29 -0.37 -19.05
CA VAL A 308 -0.39 -1.70 -19.65
C VAL A 308 0.35 -2.71 -18.79
N VAL A 309 -0.37 -3.69 -18.24
CA VAL A 309 0.25 -4.81 -17.50
C VAL A 309 0.36 -6.01 -18.44
N GLN A 310 1.59 -6.48 -18.68
CA GLN A 310 1.88 -7.64 -19.51
C GLN A 310 2.15 -8.86 -18.63
N LEU A 311 1.18 -9.77 -18.56
CA LEU A 311 1.28 -11.01 -17.81
C LEU A 311 1.98 -12.07 -18.68
N ILE A 312 3.22 -12.42 -18.34
CA ILE A 312 4.03 -13.38 -19.09
C ILE A 312 4.14 -14.67 -18.26
N HIS A 313 3.36 -15.67 -18.65
CA HIS A 313 3.33 -16.96 -17.98
C HIS A 313 4.39 -17.90 -18.57
N VAL A 314 5.44 -18.19 -17.80
CA VAL A 314 6.47 -19.16 -18.16
C VAL A 314 6.10 -20.51 -17.54
N TYR A 315 5.54 -21.42 -18.34
CA TYR A 315 4.98 -22.68 -17.86
C TYR A 315 5.92 -23.85 -18.13
N GLY A 316 6.14 -24.70 -17.11
CA GLY A 316 6.99 -25.90 -17.20
C GLY A 316 6.24 -27.19 -17.56
N SER A 317 4.97 -27.30 -17.21
CA SER A 317 4.14 -28.48 -17.40
C SER A 317 3.45 -28.50 -18.78
N GLU A 318 3.17 -29.69 -19.32
CA GLU A 318 2.43 -29.82 -20.59
C GLU A 318 0.96 -29.40 -20.48
N HIS A 319 0.42 -29.38 -19.26
CA HIS A 319 -0.90 -28.84 -18.94
C HIS A 319 -0.75 -27.63 -18.04
N LYS A 320 -1.38 -26.51 -18.45
CA LYS A 320 -1.48 -25.31 -17.62
C LYS A 320 -2.43 -25.63 -16.47
N ASP A 321 -1.92 -25.83 -15.27
CA ASP A 321 -2.77 -25.97 -14.09
C ASP A 321 -3.31 -24.59 -13.69
N PRO A 322 -4.62 -24.34 -13.80
CA PRO A 322 -5.21 -23.06 -13.40
C PRO A 322 -5.30 -22.92 -11.87
N VAL A 323 -5.14 -24.00 -11.10
CA VAL A 323 -5.31 -23.97 -9.64
C VAL A 323 -4.19 -23.12 -9.00
N GLY A 324 -4.58 -22.04 -8.32
CA GLY A 324 -3.68 -21.10 -7.64
C GLY A 324 -3.12 -19.96 -8.52
N LEU A 325 -3.46 -19.92 -9.81
CA LEU A 325 -3.08 -18.85 -10.74
C LEU A 325 -4.25 -18.51 -11.68
N ASP A 326 -5.28 -17.87 -11.14
CA ASP A 326 -6.40 -17.34 -11.93
C ASP A 326 -6.09 -15.91 -12.40
N TRP A 327 -5.71 -15.79 -13.67
CA TRP A 327 -5.45 -14.50 -14.30
C TRP A 327 -6.68 -13.60 -14.36
N GLU A 328 -7.87 -14.17 -14.47
CA GLU A 328 -9.12 -13.40 -14.53
C GLU A 328 -9.49 -12.89 -13.14
N ALA A 329 -9.21 -13.65 -12.08
CA ALA A 329 -9.32 -13.15 -10.71
C ALA A 329 -8.37 -11.97 -10.46
N VAL A 330 -7.09 -12.10 -10.85
CA VAL A 330 -6.10 -11.02 -10.70
C VAL A 330 -6.52 -9.77 -11.48
N LYS A 331 -6.87 -9.90 -12.77
CA LYS A 331 -7.36 -8.78 -13.60
C LYS A 331 -8.64 -8.18 -13.02
N GLY A 332 -9.58 -9.03 -12.60
CA GLY A 332 -10.86 -8.65 -12.03
C GLY A 332 -10.72 -7.73 -10.83
N ARG A 333 -9.75 -7.99 -9.93
CA ARG A 333 -9.47 -7.10 -8.78
C ARG A 333 -9.10 -5.68 -9.19
N PHE A 334 -8.25 -5.54 -10.21
CA PHE A 334 -7.84 -4.21 -10.69
C PHE A 334 -8.94 -3.51 -11.46
N LEU A 335 -9.66 -4.24 -12.32
CA LEU A 335 -10.73 -3.68 -13.14
C LEU A 335 -11.96 -3.31 -12.30
N GLU A 336 -12.30 -4.07 -11.26
CA GLU A 336 -13.37 -3.72 -10.30
C GLU A 336 -13.06 -2.38 -9.62
N GLU A 337 -11.86 -2.24 -9.06
CA GLU A 337 -11.45 -1.00 -8.37
C GLU A 337 -11.25 0.19 -9.33
N ALA A 338 -10.81 -0.07 -10.57
CA ALA A 338 -10.74 0.94 -11.62
C ALA A 338 -12.15 1.45 -12.00
N ASN A 339 -13.11 0.55 -12.21
CA ASN A 339 -14.48 0.89 -12.59
C ASN A 339 -15.24 1.60 -11.46
N ASN A 340 -14.94 1.27 -10.20
CA ASN A 340 -15.51 1.93 -9.03
C ASN A 340 -14.86 3.31 -8.74
N GLY A 341 -13.89 3.75 -9.55
CA GLY A 341 -13.22 5.04 -9.42
C GLY A 341 -12.21 5.12 -8.27
N GLY A 342 -11.75 3.97 -7.75
CA GLY A 342 -10.82 3.90 -6.62
C GLY A 342 -9.35 3.93 -7.01
N LEU A 343 -8.98 3.23 -8.09
CA LEU A 343 -7.56 2.98 -8.44
C LEU A 343 -6.97 3.94 -9.48
N LEU A 344 -7.78 4.35 -10.47
CA LEU A 344 -7.31 5.18 -11.60
C LEU A 344 -7.53 6.66 -11.31
N LEU A 345 -6.55 7.48 -11.66
CA LEU A 345 -6.62 8.92 -11.47
C LEU A 345 -6.99 9.62 -12.78
N GLY A 346 -8.10 10.37 -12.79
CA GLY A 346 -8.51 11.17 -13.95
C GLY A 346 -8.89 10.33 -15.16
N GLU A 347 -8.21 10.54 -16.29
CA GLU A 347 -8.47 9.85 -17.57
C GLU A 347 -7.55 8.64 -17.80
N GLN A 348 -6.88 8.16 -16.75
CA GLN A 348 -6.03 6.98 -16.83
C GLN A 348 -6.77 5.76 -17.38
N LYS A 349 -6.10 5.01 -18.24
CA LYS A 349 -6.59 3.77 -18.83
C LYS A 349 -5.70 2.62 -18.41
N LEU A 350 -6.31 1.53 -17.97
CA LEU A 350 -5.61 0.30 -17.59
C LEU A 350 -5.99 -0.82 -18.55
N SER A 351 -4.98 -1.47 -19.12
CA SER A 351 -5.16 -2.67 -19.95
C SER A 351 -4.26 -3.81 -19.50
N PHE A 352 -4.71 -5.03 -19.75
CA PHE A 352 -3.97 -6.25 -19.45
C PHE A 352 -3.74 -7.04 -20.73
N LYS A 353 -2.49 -7.39 -21.01
CA LYS A 353 -2.11 -8.31 -22.10
C LYS A 353 -1.54 -9.58 -21.47
N SER A 354 -1.91 -10.74 -22.00
CA SER A 354 -1.45 -12.04 -21.47
C SER A 354 -0.69 -12.80 -22.54
N TYR A 355 0.49 -13.29 -22.16
CA TYR A 355 1.40 -14.05 -23.01
C TYR A 355 1.77 -15.35 -22.30
N SER A 356 2.15 -16.36 -23.07
CA SER A 356 2.58 -17.66 -22.54
C SER A 356 3.84 -18.11 -23.23
N VAL A 357 4.82 -18.54 -22.44
CA VAL A 357 6.12 -19.04 -22.91
C VAL A 357 6.35 -20.42 -22.33
N ASN A 358 6.73 -21.38 -23.17
CA ASN A 358 7.10 -22.70 -22.70
C ASN A 358 8.52 -22.63 -22.08
N TYR A 359 8.66 -23.04 -20.83
CA TYR A 359 9.94 -23.05 -20.12
C TYR A 359 11.01 -23.87 -20.85
N ARG A 360 10.62 -24.99 -21.50
CA ARG A 360 11.54 -25.85 -22.27
C ARG A 360 12.06 -25.19 -23.54
N GLU A 361 11.29 -24.27 -24.11
CA GLU A 361 11.61 -23.56 -25.36
C GLU A 361 12.27 -22.20 -25.09
N CYS A 362 12.50 -21.85 -23.81
CA CYS A 362 13.10 -20.59 -23.40
C CYS A 362 14.48 -20.82 -22.74
N PRO A 363 15.58 -20.81 -23.51
CA PRO A 363 16.94 -20.94 -22.96
C PRO A 363 17.27 -19.85 -21.92
N ILE A 364 16.76 -18.63 -22.11
CA ILE A 364 16.95 -17.53 -21.16
C ILE A 364 16.27 -17.82 -19.83
N CYS A 365 15.04 -18.35 -19.87
CA CYS A 365 14.26 -18.66 -18.68
C CYS A 365 14.96 -19.74 -17.85
N SER A 366 15.43 -20.80 -18.51
CA SER A 366 16.17 -21.88 -17.85
C SER A 366 17.53 -21.42 -17.31
N PHE A 367 18.24 -20.55 -18.04
CA PHE A 367 19.47 -19.93 -17.58
C PHE A 367 19.24 -19.04 -16.35
N ALA A 368 18.22 -18.19 -16.37
CA ALA A 368 17.88 -17.29 -15.27
C ALA A 368 17.60 -18.07 -13.98
N VAL A 369 16.74 -19.09 -14.04
CA VAL A 369 16.42 -19.95 -12.89
C VAL A 369 17.65 -20.68 -12.38
N SER A 370 18.40 -21.34 -13.27
CA SER A 370 19.57 -22.14 -12.86
C SER A 370 20.66 -21.28 -12.23
N ARG A 371 20.88 -20.06 -12.73
CA ARG A 371 21.91 -19.14 -12.23
C ARG A 371 21.45 -18.36 -11.00
N GLY A 372 20.15 -18.12 -10.86
CA GLY A 372 19.56 -17.46 -9.70
C GLY A 372 19.36 -18.38 -8.49
N MET A 373 19.47 -19.70 -8.67
CA MET A 373 19.23 -20.67 -7.60
C MET A 373 20.38 -20.73 -6.60
N ASN A 374 20.03 -20.59 -5.32
CA ASN A 374 20.94 -20.65 -4.18
C ASN A 374 20.34 -21.52 -3.08
N SER A 375 21.16 -21.96 -2.13
CA SER A 375 20.71 -22.70 -0.95
C SER A 375 20.95 -21.91 0.34
N TYR A 376 20.09 -22.12 1.32
CA TYR A 376 20.18 -21.55 2.65
C TYR A 376 19.81 -22.60 3.70
N THR A 377 20.44 -22.55 4.87
CA THR A 377 20.13 -23.43 5.99
C THR A 377 19.44 -22.63 7.08
N SER A 378 18.17 -22.91 7.34
CA SER A 378 17.41 -22.32 8.45
C SER A 378 17.41 -23.26 9.66
N ARG A 379 17.20 -22.67 10.83
CA ARG A 379 17.05 -23.39 12.10
C ARG A 379 15.59 -23.28 12.52
N PHE A 380 14.93 -24.40 12.76
CA PHE A 380 13.58 -24.45 13.29
C PHE A 380 13.58 -25.08 14.68
N LEU A 381 12.74 -24.54 15.56
CA LEU A 381 12.47 -25.11 16.87
C LEU A 381 11.06 -25.70 16.85
N PHE A 382 11.00 -27.00 16.61
CA PHE A 382 9.81 -27.79 16.86
C PHE A 382 9.92 -28.32 18.31
N ASP A 383 9.99 -29.64 18.51
CA ASP A 383 10.33 -30.24 19.81
C ASP A 383 11.84 -30.21 20.09
N ASN A 384 12.65 -30.22 19.03
CA ASN A 384 14.12 -30.11 19.05
C ASN A 384 14.59 -29.14 17.95
N TYR A 385 15.84 -28.68 18.05
CA TYR A 385 16.46 -27.90 17.00
C TYR A 385 16.66 -28.76 15.74
N THR A 386 15.97 -28.40 14.66
CA THR A 386 16.09 -29.03 13.35
C THR A 386 16.70 -28.03 12.38
N LEU A 387 17.73 -28.46 11.65
CA LEU A 387 18.30 -27.70 10.53
C LEU A 387 17.64 -28.17 9.24
N ILE A 388 17.08 -27.23 8.48
CA ILE A 388 16.48 -27.51 7.18
C ILE A 388 17.25 -26.73 6.12
N VAL A 389 17.70 -27.43 5.08
CA VAL A 389 18.32 -26.80 3.91
C VAL A 389 17.23 -26.57 2.88
N SER A 390 17.01 -25.31 2.53
CA SER A 390 16.01 -24.87 1.56
C SER A 390 16.70 -24.15 0.40
N GLU A 391 16.20 -24.39 -0.80
CA GLU A 391 16.63 -23.68 -2.01
C GLU A 391 15.76 -22.44 -2.22
N TYR A 392 16.34 -21.40 -2.81
CA TYR A 392 15.65 -20.15 -3.11
C TYR A 392 16.21 -19.53 -4.40
N LEU A 393 15.42 -18.64 -5.01
CA LEU A 393 15.83 -17.87 -6.19
C LEU A 393 16.20 -16.45 -5.77
N ASP A 394 17.38 -15.98 -6.19
CA ASP A 394 17.82 -14.60 -5.98
C ASP A 394 17.10 -13.66 -6.96
N SER A 395 16.25 -12.79 -6.41
CA SER A 395 15.41 -11.91 -7.23
C SER A 395 16.24 -10.87 -8.01
N LYS A 396 17.36 -10.40 -7.48
CA LYS A 396 18.24 -9.43 -8.14
C LYS A 396 18.98 -10.08 -9.31
N HIS A 397 19.39 -11.32 -9.14
CA HIS A 397 20.01 -12.08 -10.21
C HIS A 397 19.04 -12.35 -11.36
N MET A 398 17.82 -12.75 -11.01
CA MET A 398 16.72 -12.93 -11.96
C MET A 398 16.42 -11.63 -12.72
N HIS A 399 16.23 -10.53 -11.99
CA HIS A 399 15.99 -9.20 -12.54
C HIS A 399 17.06 -8.80 -13.56
N ARG A 400 18.33 -8.86 -13.17
CA ARG A 400 19.45 -8.52 -14.05
C ARG A 400 19.45 -9.36 -15.34
N THR A 401 19.25 -10.67 -15.23
CA THR A 401 19.27 -11.58 -16.38
C THR A 401 18.12 -11.29 -17.34
N LEU A 402 16.92 -11.01 -16.81
CA LEU A 402 15.73 -10.68 -17.60
C LEU A 402 15.83 -9.30 -18.25
N THR A 403 16.39 -8.30 -17.55
CA THR A 403 16.65 -6.98 -18.14
C THR A 403 17.68 -7.07 -19.26
N GLU A 404 18.78 -7.81 -19.07
CA GLU A 404 19.83 -7.96 -20.09
C GLU A 404 19.34 -8.72 -21.34
N SER A 405 18.33 -9.59 -21.20
CA SER A 405 17.81 -10.45 -22.28
C SER A 405 16.38 -10.09 -22.71
N GLY A 406 15.92 -8.87 -22.38
CA GLY A 406 14.51 -8.47 -22.51
C GLY A 406 13.95 -8.59 -23.92
N ASP A 407 14.70 -8.11 -24.92
CA ASP A 407 14.26 -8.11 -26.32
C ASP A 407 14.07 -9.53 -26.88
N GLU A 408 15.00 -10.41 -26.56
CA GLU A 408 14.92 -11.82 -26.99
C GLU A 408 13.74 -12.53 -26.30
N LEU A 409 13.51 -12.24 -25.02
CA LEU A 409 12.38 -12.81 -24.29
C LEU A 409 11.04 -12.30 -24.84
N ARG A 410 10.94 -11.02 -25.21
CA ARG A 410 9.76 -10.46 -25.89
C ARG A 410 9.52 -11.14 -27.23
N ARG A 411 10.58 -11.40 -27.99
CA ARG A 411 10.51 -12.14 -29.26
C ARG A 411 9.99 -13.56 -29.06
N VAL A 412 10.54 -14.30 -28.09
CA VAL A 412 10.10 -15.66 -27.75
C VAL A 412 8.65 -15.68 -27.25
N ALA A 413 8.22 -14.65 -26.55
CA ALA A 413 6.84 -14.48 -26.09
C ALA A 413 5.85 -14.02 -27.18
N GLY A 414 6.31 -13.75 -28.41
CA GLY A 414 5.47 -13.26 -29.50
C GLY A 414 4.96 -11.83 -29.31
N ILE A 415 5.69 -11.01 -28.53
CA ILE A 415 5.33 -9.62 -28.25
C ILE A 415 5.91 -8.75 -29.37
N HIS A 416 5.07 -8.30 -30.29
CA HIS A 416 5.47 -7.49 -31.45
C HIS A 416 5.04 -6.02 -31.37
N GLU A 417 4.13 -5.68 -30.47
CA GLU A 417 3.60 -4.32 -30.33
C GLU A 417 4.37 -3.52 -29.26
N GLU A 418 4.88 -2.37 -29.66
CA GLU A 418 5.30 -1.30 -28.75
C GLU A 418 4.21 -0.23 -28.76
N GLU A 419 3.49 -0.11 -27.65
CA GLU A 419 2.65 1.07 -27.44
C GLU A 419 3.60 2.22 -27.05
N GLU A 420 3.97 3.03 -28.04
CA GLU A 420 5.01 4.08 -27.95
C GLU A 420 4.74 5.14 -26.85
N PHE A 421 3.51 5.19 -26.33
CA PHE A 421 3.06 6.16 -25.32
C PHE A 421 2.40 5.51 -24.09
N ALA A 422 2.61 4.22 -23.84
CA ALA A 422 2.07 3.55 -22.67
C ALA A 422 3.16 3.08 -21.70
N ARG A 423 2.90 3.19 -20.40
CA ARG A 423 3.74 2.58 -19.37
C ARG A 423 3.44 1.09 -19.30
N VAL A 424 4.37 0.30 -19.83
CA VAL A 424 4.29 -1.15 -19.86
C VAL A 424 5.01 -1.74 -18.63
N LEU A 425 4.29 -2.54 -17.83
CA LEU A 425 4.87 -3.34 -16.76
C LEU A 425 4.82 -4.84 -17.11
N PRO A 426 5.96 -5.47 -17.44
CA PRO A 426 6.05 -6.91 -17.56
C PRO A 426 6.01 -7.60 -16.19
N VAL A 427 5.16 -8.63 -16.10
CA VAL A 427 4.98 -9.49 -14.93
C VAL A 427 5.34 -10.91 -15.34
N TYR A 428 6.54 -11.35 -14.96
CA TYR A 428 7.05 -12.68 -15.23
C TYR A 428 6.62 -13.64 -14.15
N VAL A 429 5.85 -14.67 -14.50
CA VAL A 429 5.45 -15.73 -13.58
C VAL A 429 6.08 -17.04 -14.02
N PHE A 430 7.04 -17.50 -13.22
CA PHE A 430 7.74 -18.77 -13.41
C PHE A 430 6.97 -19.88 -12.72
N ASP A 431 6.23 -20.65 -13.50
CA ASP A 431 5.50 -21.82 -13.05
C ASP A 431 6.33 -23.08 -13.32
N LEU A 432 7.12 -23.47 -12.33
CA LEU A 432 8.14 -24.51 -12.43
C LEU A 432 7.59 -25.87 -11.99
N ASP A 433 7.77 -26.89 -12.82
CA ASP A 433 7.44 -28.30 -12.51
C ASP A 433 8.51 -28.93 -11.61
N ILE A 434 8.71 -28.32 -10.44
CA ILE A 434 9.68 -28.73 -9.42
C ILE A 434 8.92 -29.05 -8.12
N ASN A 435 9.23 -30.18 -7.51
CA ASN A 435 8.55 -30.66 -6.29
C ASN A 435 9.05 -29.95 -5.01
N THR A 436 10.24 -29.36 -5.03
CA THR A 436 10.75 -28.54 -3.93
C THR A 436 10.15 -27.13 -4.01
N PRO A 437 9.66 -26.57 -2.89
CA PRO A 437 9.14 -25.21 -2.87
C PRO A 437 10.29 -24.21 -3.06
N LEU A 438 10.20 -23.39 -4.10
CA LEU A 438 11.17 -22.32 -4.37
C LEU A 438 10.51 -20.96 -4.11
N LEU A 439 11.16 -20.15 -3.29
CA LEU A 439 10.76 -18.78 -2.98
C LEU A 439 11.83 -17.79 -3.48
N LEU A 440 11.40 -16.58 -3.83
CA LEU A 440 12.28 -15.44 -4.10
C LEU A 440 12.83 -14.87 -2.80
N ASP A 441 14.15 -14.72 -2.74
CA ASP A 441 14.89 -14.20 -1.58
C ASP A 441 14.47 -14.87 -0.27
N ARG A 442 14.21 -16.18 -0.33
CA ARG A 442 13.80 -17.09 0.77
C ARG A 442 12.39 -16.92 1.30
N TYR A 443 11.76 -15.76 1.14
CA TYR A 443 10.49 -15.44 1.82
C TYR A 443 9.34 -15.05 0.88
N HIS A 444 9.63 -14.60 -0.34
CA HIS A 444 8.64 -13.98 -1.21
C HIS A 444 8.22 -14.92 -2.33
N GLN A 445 6.93 -14.99 -2.64
CA GLN A 445 6.48 -15.63 -3.89
C GLN A 445 6.57 -14.68 -5.09
N SER A 446 6.51 -13.37 -4.83
CA SER A 446 6.57 -12.32 -5.85
C SER A 446 7.36 -11.12 -5.33
N VAL A 447 8.19 -10.53 -6.19
CA VAL A 447 9.02 -9.36 -5.90
C VAL A 447 8.77 -8.30 -6.97
N ALA A 448 8.50 -7.08 -6.51
CA ALA A 448 8.31 -5.90 -7.33
C ALA A 448 9.61 -5.12 -7.53
N PHE A 449 9.96 -4.87 -8.79
CA PHE A 449 11.00 -3.92 -9.21
C PHE A 449 10.35 -2.71 -9.87
N LYS A 450 11.14 -1.67 -10.18
CA LYS A 450 10.64 -0.44 -10.82
C LYS A 450 10.12 -0.69 -12.23
N ASP A 451 10.72 -1.64 -12.92
CA ASP A 451 10.57 -1.94 -14.35
C ASP A 451 9.89 -3.29 -14.62
N MET A 452 9.80 -4.19 -13.63
CA MET A 452 9.15 -5.50 -13.79
C MET A 452 8.68 -6.09 -12.47
N VAL A 453 7.84 -7.12 -12.55
CA VAL A 453 7.47 -8.00 -11.42
C VAL A 453 7.93 -9.42 -11.74
N ILE A 454 8.50 -10.10 -10.75
CA ILE A 454 8.92 -11.50 -10.88
C ILE A 454 8.20 -12.31 -9.81
N ALA A 455 7.52 -13.38 -10.20
CA ALA A 455 6.88 -14.33 -9.30
C ALA A 455 7.24 -15.77 -9.65
N VAL A 456 7.17 -16.64 -8.65
CA VAL A 456 7.53 -18.07 -8.76
C VAL A 456 6.44 -18.93 -8.13
N ARG A 457 6.02 -19.95 -8.88
CA ARG A 457 5.15 -21.05 -8.43
C ARG A 457 5.87 -22.37 -8.66
N THR A 458 5.70 -23.30 -7.73
CA THR A 458 6.25 -24.66 -7.80
C THR A 458 5.18 -25.68 -7.44
N ARG A 459 5.39 -26.97 -7.77
CA ARG A 459 4.47 -28.04 -7.37
C ARG A 459 4.49 -28.35 -5.88
N GLY A 460 5.61 -28.10 -5.21
CA GLY A 460 5.63 -28.05 -3.75
C GLY A 460 4.70 -26.93 -3.29
N THR A 461 3.61 -27.26 -2.60
CA THR A 461 2.52 -26.31 -2.24
C THR A 461 2.63 -25.73 -0.83
N GLN A 462 3.61 -26.20 -0.04
CA GLN A 462 3.79 -25.76 1.34
C GLN A 462 5.28 -25.61 1.69
N SER A 463 5.60 -24.52 2.36
CA SER A 463 6.92 -24.30 2.97
C SER A 463 6.75 -23.85 4.43
N VAL A 464 7.67 -24.25 5.30
CA VAL A 464 7.69 -23.83 6.70
C VAL A 464 8.21 -22.40 6.77
N SER A 465 7.45 -21.50 7.39
CA SER A 465 7.87 -20.13 7.66
C SER A 465 8.67 -20.06 8.96
N ASP A 466 9.60 -19.12 9.05
CA ASP A 466 10.28 -18.78 10.31
C ASP A 466 9.34 -18.07 11.31
N TYR A 467 8.13 -17.69 10.86
CA TYR A 467 7.12 -17.01 11.65
C TYR A 467 6.19 -17.98 12.37
N THR A 468 5.79 -17.57 13.57
CA THR A 468 4.78 -18.23 14.37
C THR A 468 3.60 -17.30 14.60
N CYS A 469 2.42 -17.89 14.74
CA CYS A 469 1.27 -17.21 15.28
C CYS A 469 0.51 -18.13 16.23
N ASN A 470 0.04 -17.58 17.34
CA ASN A 470 -0.69 -18.31 18.38
C ASN A 470 0.05 -19.57 18.89
N GLY A 471 1.38 -19.48 18.99
CA GLY A 471 2.27 -20.56 19.42
C GLY A 471 2.48 -21.68 18.40
N ARG A 472 2.16 -21.45 17.12
CA ARG A 472 2.32 -22.44 16.05
C ARG A 472 3.07 -21.84 14.85
N HIS A 473 3.89 -22.66 14.21
CA HIS A 473 4.57 -22.29 12.96
C HIS A 473 3.55 -22.00 11.85
N VAL A 474 3.78 -20.92 11.11
CA VAL A 474 2.99 -20.56 9.93
C VAL A 474 3.52 -21.34 8.74
N PHE A 475 2.63 -21.94 7.96
CA PHE A 475 2.97 -22.57 6.69
C PHE A 475 2.59 -21.62 5.55
N VAL A 476 3.52 -21.38 4.63
CA VAL A 476 3.27 -20.58 3.44
C VAL A 476 2.74 -21.48 2.35
N HIS A 477 1.56 -21.14 1.80
CA HIS A 477 1.02 -21.80 0.62
C HIS A 477 1.64 -21.21 -0.63
N THR A 478 2.55 -21.96 -1.23
CA THR A 478 3.28 -21.56 -2.43
C THR A 478 2.46 -21.70 -3.72
N GLY A 479 1.31 -22.38 -3.65
CA GLY A 479 0.41 -22.60 -4.79
C GLY A 479 -0.41 -21.37 -5.19
N ASP A 480 -0.81 -20.54 -4.21
CA ASP A 480 -1.67 -19.38 -4.45
C ASP A 480 -0.83 -18.13 -4.72
N LEU A 481 -0.87 -17.62 -5.95
CA LEU A 481 -0.09 -16.45 -6.37
C LEU A 481 -0.89 -15.15 -6.45
N GLU A 482 -2.22 -15.20 -6.37
CA GLU A 482 -3.09 -14.04 -6.59
C GLU A 482 -2.73 -12.86 -5.69
N ARG A 483 -2.69 -13.08 -4.38
CA ARG A 483 -2.41 -12.04 -3.38
C ARG A 483 -0.98 -11.47 -3.52
N PRO A 484 0.09 -12.28 -3.60
CA PRO A 484 1.45 -11.80 -3.87
C PRO A 484 1.58 -10.99 -5.18
N LEU A 485 0.90 -11.42 -6.24
CA LEU A 485 0.94 -10.75 -7.55
C LEU A 485 0.26 -9.38 -7.50
N VAL A 486 -0.96 -9.31 -6.94
CA VAL A 486 -1.69 -8.04 -6.80
C VAL A 486 -0.85 -7.04 -6.01
N GLY A 487 -0.28 -7.44 -4.88
CA GLY A 487 0.56 -6.58 -4.06
C GLY A 487 1.84 -6.11 -4.78
N SER A 488 2.43 -6.96 -5.63
CA SER A 488 3.65 -6.60 -6.38
C SER A 488 3.36 -5.67 -7.56
N ILE A 489 2.24 -5.89 -8.26
CA ILE A 489 1.78 -4.98 -9.33
C ILE A 489 1.45 -3.60 -8.73
N LEU A 490 0.77 -3.54 -7.57
CA LEU A 490 0.50 -2.27 -6.88
C LEU A 490 1.78 -1.53 -6.49
N GLN A 491 2.80 -2.26 -6.02
CA GLN A 491 4.11 -1.70 -5.71
C GLN A 491 4.82 -1.10 -6.93
N SER A 492 4.88 -1.83 -8.04
CA SER A 492 5.55 -1.37 -9.25
C SER A 492 4.76 -0.28 -9.98
N MET A 493 3.44 -0.45 -10.15
CA MET A 493 2.60 0.46 -10.93
C MET A 493 2.21 1.73 -10.19
N TRP A 494 1.88 1.66 -8.90
CA TRP A 494 1.38 2.81 -8.12
C TRP A 494 2.29 3.17 -6.94
N GLY A 495 3.40 2.47 -6.74
CA GLY A 495 4.37 2.81 -5.69
C GLY A 495 3.92 2.45 -4.27
N VAL A 496 2.77 1.78 -4.13
CA VAL A 496 2.16 1.40 -2.83
C VAL A 496 3.17 0.56 -2.05
N SER A 497 3.60 0.97 -0.85
CA SER A 497 4.47 0.13 -0.04
C SER A 497 3.72 -1.08 0.52
N SER A 498 4.48 -2.13 0.81
CA SER A 498 3.97 -3.19 1.68
C SER A 498 3.67 -2.60 3.08
N THR A 499 2.58 -3.04 3.71
CA THR A 499 2.11 -2.50 5.00
C THR A 499 3.11 -2.65 6.14
N HIS A 500 4.05 -3.60 6.04
CA HIS A 500 5.11 -3.82 7.01
C HIS A 500 6.37 -2.97 6.78
N LEU A 501 6.41 -2.11 5.75
CA LEU A 501 7.55 -1.26 5.42
C LEU A 501 7.19 0.22 5.53
N THR A 502 7.99 0.97 6.28
CA THR A 502 7.97 2.44 6.24
C THR A 502 9.38 2.99 6.15
N TRP A 503 9.49 4.23 5.68
CA TRP A 503 10.69 5.02 5.89
C TRP A 503 10.60 5.81 7.20
N SER A 504 11.65 5.77 8.02
CA SER A 504 11.74 6.57 9.24
C SER A 504 12.81 7.64 9.12
N PRO A 505 12.43 8.93 9.04
CA PRO A 505 13.39 10.04 8.97
C PRO A 505 14.31 10.11 10.19
N ARG A 506 13.82 9.71 11.38
CA ARG A 506 14.60 9.77 12.63
C ARG A 506 15.73 8.76 12.66
N HIS A 507 15.49 7.58 12.09
CA HIS A 507 16.49 6.50 12.03
C HIS A 507 17.30 6.52 10.72
N ASN A 508 16.89 7.34 9.75
CA ASN A 508 17.46 7.39 8.40
C ASN A 508 17.58 5.99 7.77
N SER A 509 16.55 5.17 7.99
CA SER A 509 16.51 3.79 7.55
C SER A 509 15.08 3.35 7.28
N THR A 510 14.91 2.42 6.34
CA THR A 510 13.65 1.69 6.20
C THR A 510 13.42 0.87 7.45
N GLN A 511 12.35 1.19 8.17
CA GLN A 511 11.89 0.36 9.26
C GLN A 511 10.97 -0.70 8.70
N ARG A 512 11.28 -1.95 9.02
CA ARG A 512 10.29 -3.02 8.99
C ARG A 512 9.46 -2.83 10.24
N TRP A 513 8.21 -2.39 10.10
CA TRP A 513 7.33 -2.35 11.25
C TRP A 513 7.13 -3.78 11.74
N ALA A 514 7.57 -3.97 12.98
CA ALA A 514 7.32 -5.13 13.82
C ALA A 514 5.84 -5.25 14.23
N ASP A 515 5.01 -4.25 13.94
CA ASP A 515 3.58 -4.29 14.17
C ASP A 515 2.94 -5.23 13.13
N ALA A 516 3.14 -6.54 13.35
CA ALA A 516 2.50 -7.63 12.61
C ALA A 516 0.97 -7.46 12.52
N VAL A 517 0.42 -6.67 13.43
CA VAL A 517 -0.94 -6.12 13.43
C VAL A 517 -1.44 -5.73 12.03
N TRP A 518 -0.65 -5.00 11.24
CA TRP A 518 -1.04 -4.54 9.90
C TRP A 518 -0.53 -5.46 8.77
N THR A 519 0.27 -6.47 9.11
CA THR A 519 0.88 -7.40 8.15
C THR A 519 0.06 -8.68 7.99
N VAL A 520 -0.84 -8.97 8.94
CA VAL A 520 -1.75 -10.13 8.95
C VAL A 520 -3.05 -9.87 8.18
N LEU A 521 -3.42 -8.60 7.95
CA LEU A 521 -4.47 -8.21 6.99
C LEU A 521 -3.99 -8.46 5.57
#